data_AF-A0A2Z6MK47-F1
#
_entry.id   AF-A0A2Z6MK47-F1
#
_cell.length_a   1.000
_cell.length_b   1.000
_cell.length_c   1.000
_cell.angle_alpha   90.00
_cell.angle_beta   90.00
_cell.angle_gamma   90.00
#
_symmetry.space_group_name_H-M   'P 1'
#
loop_
_entity.id
_entity.type
_entity.pdbx_description
1 polymer ?
#
loop_
_entity_poly.entity_id
_entity_poly.type
_entity_poly.pdbx_seq_one_letter_code
_entity_poly.pdbx_strand_id
1 'polypeptide(L)'
;MYGKVVLTFIFVFLLLISYSIFIGTLDIRSYFFQSPVFQPVTCKPDPPIRLYMYDLPPRFNVQMINRQITSESPVTAKDFPRWPENWGLKKQHSVEYWMMGSLIHEGDDGESREAIRVLDPDLADAFFVPFFSSLSFNTHGHTMTDPATEIDRQLQDWMDGCRIYLDVVLLSSVSNGGDGIGLSAV
;
A
#
# COMPACT_ATOMS: atom_id res chain seq x y z
N MET A 1 -19.35 3.00 -55.87
CA MET A 1 -19.05 2.20 -54.66
C MET A 1 -17.79 2.66 -53.92
N TYR A 2 -16.78 3.20 -54.61
CA TYR A 2 -15.50 3.63 -54.00
C TYR A 2 -15.59 4.88 -53.09
N GLY A 3 -16.51 5.82 -53.33
CA GLY A 3 -16.60 7.06 -52.55
C GLY A 3 -16.84 6.86 -51.05
N LYS A 4 -17.65 5.85 -50.68
CA LYS A 4 -17.90 5.51 -49.27
C LYS A 4 -16.64 4.93 -48.60
N VAL A 5 -15.90 4.09 -49.33
CA VAL A 5 -14.66 3.47 -48.85
C VAL A 5 -13.59 4.54 -48.61
N VAL A 6 -13.44 5.47 -49.54
CA VAL A 6 -12.49 6.60 -49.41
C VAL A 6 -12.86 7.49 -48.23
N LEU A 7 -14.15 7.79 -48.03
CA LEU A 7 -14.61 8.61 -46.89
C LEU A 7 -14.32 7.93 -45.54
N THR A 8 -14.51 6.61 -45.44
CA THR A 8 -14.18 5.85 -44.23
C THR A 8 -12.69 5.90 -43.91
N PHE A 9 -11.83 5.73 -44.92
CA PHE A 9 -10.38 5.82 -44.71
C PHE A 9 -9.94 7.21 -44.24
N ILE A 10 -10.50 8.27 -44.80
CA ILE A 10 -10.23 9.65 -44.36
C ILE A 10 -10.62 9.84 -42.89
N PHE A 11 -11.81 9.35 -42.49
CA PHE A 11 -12.29 9.47 -41.11
C PHE A 11 -11.40 8.71 -40.12
N VAL A 12 -11.00 7.48 -40.44
CA VAL A 12 -10.08 6.68 -39.61
C VAL A 12 -8.72 7.38 -39.49
N PHE A 13 -8.22 7.95 -40.58
CA PHE A 13 -6.93 8.65 -40.57
C PHE A 13 -6.98 9.92 -39.70
N LEU A 14 -8.07 10.69 -39.76
CA LEU A 14 -8.29 11.85 -38.89
C LEU A 14 -8.39 11.45 -37.41
N LEU A 15 -9.07 10.34 -37.10
CA LEU A 15 -9.11 9.80 -35.74
C LEU A 15 -7.72 9.41 -35.24
N LEU A 16 -6.91 8.73 -36.05
CA LEU A 16 -5.55 8.33 -35.70
C LEU A 16 -4.63 9.53 -35.48
N ILE A 17 -4.73 10.56 -36.32
CA ILE A 17 -3.99 11.82 -36.14
C ILE A 17 -4.42 12.51 -34.85
N SER A 18 -5.72 12.65 -34.61
CA SER A 18 -6.25 13.27 -33.40
C SER A 18 -5.81 12.53 -32.14
N TYR A 19 -5.86 11.20 -32.15
CA TYR A 19 -5.43 10.35 -31.03
C TYR A 19 -3.92 10.47 -30.78
N SER A 20 -3.11 10.54 -31.85
CA SER A 20 -1.65 10.69 -31.75
C SER A 20 -1.24 12.06 -31.20
N ILE A 21 -1.94 13.13 -31.58
CA ILE A 21 -1.74 14.47 -31.01
C ILE A 21 -2.16 14.50 -29.54
N PHE A 22 -3.32 13.91 -29.21
CA PHE A 22 -3.82 13.86 -27.83
C PHE A 22 -2.86 13.10 -26.90
N ILE A 23 -2.39 11.91 -27.30
CA ILE A 23 -1.42 11.14 -26.49
C ILE A 23 -0.01 11.75 -26.51
N GLY A 24 0.41 12.37 -27.61
CA GLY A 24 1.71 13.03 -27.70
C GLY A 24 1.82 14.34 -26.91
N THR A 25 0.70 14.99 -26.58
CA THR A 25 0.66 16.23 -25.77
C THR A 25 0.36 15.99 -24.30
N LEU A 26 -0.03 14.78 -23.91
CA LEU A 26 -0.11 14.40 -22.51
C LEU A 26 1.30 14.15 -21.97
N ASP A 27 2.00 15.22 -21.60
CA ASP A 27 3.18 15.12 -20.74
C ASP A 27 2.72 14.85 -19.29
N ILE A 28 2.21 13.63 -19.06
CA ILE A 28 1.79 13.14 -17.73
C ILE A 28 2.94 13.26 -16.73
N ARG A 29 4.19 13.23 -17.22
CA ARG A 29 5.40 13.35 -16.41
C ARG A 29 5.51 14.76 -15.83
N SER A 30 5.22 15.82 -16.59
CA SER A 30 5.24 17.18 -16.04
C SER A 30 4.26 17.41 -14.88
N TYR A 31 3.10 16.74 -14.88
CA TYR A 31 2.11 16.84 -13.81
C TYR A 31 2.51 16.09 -12.54
N PHE A 32 3.22 14.97 -12.65
CA PHE A 32 3.74 14.22 -11.48
C PHE A 32 5.08 14.75 -10.96
N PHE A 33 5.88 15.42 -11.81
CA PHE A 33 7.24 15.85 -11.49
C PHE A 33 7.40 17.37 -11.31
N GLN A 34 6.32 18.14 -11.16
CA GLN A 34 6.39 19.48 -10.56
C GLN A 34 6.67 19.35 -9.05
N SER A 35 7.81 18.75 -8.70
CA SER A 35 8.41 18.97 -7.39
C SER A 35 8.79 20.45 -7.32
N PRO A 36 8.45 21.17 -6.23
CA PRO A 36 9.03 22.48 -6.01
C PRO A 36 10.54 22.35 -6.07
N VAL A 37 11.20 23.28 -6.76
CA VAL A 37 12.66 23.33 -6.91
C VAL A 37 13.31 23.07 -5.55
N PHE A 38 13.82 21.85 -5.36
CA PHE A 38 14.46 21.47 -4.12
C PHE A 38 15.78 22.24 -4.11
N GLN A 39 15.87 23.27 -3.27
CA GLN A 39 17.17 23.81 -2.89
C GLN A 39 18.01 22.65 -2.34
N PRO A 40 19.35 22.65 -2.52
CA PRO A 40 20.19 21.63 -1.93
C PRO A 40 20.19 21.85 -0.41
N VAL A 41 19.15 21.36 0.24
CA VAL A 41 19.13 21.16 1.67
C VAL A 41 20.12 20.03 1.90
N THR A 42 21.16 20.29 2.68
CA THR A 42 21.96 19.23 3.29
C THR A 42 21.03 18.48 4.25
N CYS A 43 20.26 17.53 3.72
CA CYS A 43 19.40 16.66 4.51
C CYS A 43 20.31 15.73 5.32
N LYS A 44 20.39 15.95 6.63
CA LYS A 44 20.65 14.82 7.51
C LYS A 44 19.50 13.84 7.28
N PRO A 45 19.75 12.52 7.17
CA PRO A 45 18.67 11.55 7.16
C PRO A 45 17.85 11.78 8.41
N ASP A 46 16.54 11.96 8.26
CA ASP A 46 15.65 11.93 9.41
C ASP A 46 15.80 10.58 10.12
N PRO A 47 15.68 10.54 11.46
CA PRO A 47 15.70 9.28 12.18
C PRO A 47 14.56 8.38 11.69
N PRO A 48 14.76 7.05 11.66
CA PRO A 48 13.71 6.11 11.29
C PRO A 48 12.50 6.25 12.21
N ILE A 49 11.30 6.09 11.64
CA ILE A 49 10.05 6.02 12.40
C ILE A 49 10.03 4.72 13.22
N ARG A 50 9.75 4.82 14.52
CA ARG A 50 9.62 3.64 15.40
C ARG A 50 8.20 3.10 15.35
N LEU A 51 8.06 1.85 14.97
CA LEU A 51 6.77 1.19 14.80
C LEU A 51 6.61 0.05 15.79
N TYR A 52 5.56 0.09 16.59
CA TYR A 52 5.11 -1.09 17.32
C TYR A 52 4.22 -1.93 16.41
N MET A 53 4.69 -3.12 16.06
CA MET A 53 3.91 -4.05 15.24
C MET A 53 3.16 -5.04 16.14
N TYR A 54 1.83 -5.08 16.03
CA TYR A 54 0.99 -6.03 16.74
C TYR A 54 1.25 -7.47 16.31
N ASP A 55 1.20 -8.37 17.29
CA ASP A 55 1.39 -9.80 17.10
C ASP A 55 0.05 -10.48 16.77
N LEU A 56 -0.41 -10.31 15.52
CA LEU A 56 -1.63 -10.97 15.04
C LEU A 56 -1.38 -12.46 14.72
N PRO A 57 -2.34 -13.35 15.00
CA PRO A 57 -2.30 -14.74 14.56
C PRO A 57 -2.09 -14.86 13.03
N PRO A 58 -1.27 -15.81 12.54
CA PRO A 58 -0.92 -15.90 11.13
C PRO A 58 -2.10 -16.01 10.15
N ARG A 59 -3.24 -16.50 10.62
CA ARG A 59 -4.51 -16.57 9.85
C ARG A 59 -4.96 -15.23 9.28
N PHE A 60 -4.54 -14.14 9.90
CA PHE A 60 -4.87 -12.76 9.53
C PHE A 60 -3.88 -12.12 8.56
N ASN A 61 -2.76 -12.80 8.28
CA ASN A 61 -1.72 -12.30 7.39
C ASN A 61 -1.11 -13.42 6.54
N VAL A 62 0.07 -13.92 6.91
CA VAL A 62 0.92 -14.75 6.07
C VAL A 62 0.34 -16.14 5.80
N GLN A 63 -0.58 -16.64 6.62
CA GLN A 63 -1.29 -17.90 6.33
C GLN A 63 -2.24 -17.76 5.14
N MET A 64 -2.71 -16.55 4.81
CA MET A 64 -3.48 -16.29 3.59
C MET A 64 -2.61 -16.50 2.33
N ILE A 65 -1.29 -16.36 2.47
CA ILE A 65 -0.31 -16.60 1.40
C ILE A 65 0.13 -18.06 1.40
N ASN A 66 0.54 -18.58 2.57
CA ASN A 66 0.99 -19.95 2.73
C ASN A 66 0.17 -20.69 3.79
N ARG A 67 -0.81 -21.48 3.31
CA ARG A 67 -1.69 -22.31 4.17
C ARG A 67 -0.96 -23.42 4.94
N GLN A 68 0.31 -23.69 4.63
CA GLN A 68 1.12 -24.66 5.36
C GLN A 68 1.59 -24.12 6.72
N ILE A 69 1.51 -22.79 6.93
CA ILE A 69 1.76 -22.17 8.23
C ILE A 69 0.62 -22.60 9.16
N THR A 70 0.93 -23.41 10.17
CA THR A 70 -0.05 -23.95 11.13
C THR A 70 0.15 -23.42 12.55
N SER A 71 1.25 -22.68 12.79
CA SER A 71 1.48 -22.06 14.09
C SER A 71 0.45 -20.97 14.36
N GLU A 72 0.01 -20.87 15.61
CA GLU A 72 -0.75 -19.72 16.10
C GLU A 72 0.16 -18.56 16.51
N SER A 73 1.48 -18.81 16.65
CA SER A 73 2.44 -17.77 17.01
C SER A 73 2.70 -16.82 15.83
N PRO A 74 3.00 -15.53 16.11
CA PRO A 74 3.46 -14.60 15.10
C PRO A 74 4.68 -15.14 14.34
N VAL A 75 4.77 -14.76 13.07
CA VAL A 75 5.80 -15.26 12.16
C VAL A 75 7.10 -14.47 12.30
N THR A 76 8.23 -15.18 12.30
CA THR A 76 9.57 -14.59 12.35
C THR A 76 10.14 -14.41 10.95
N ALA A 77 11.26 -13.68 10.82
CA ALA A 77 11.96 -13.53 9.54
C ALA A 77 12.27 -14.87 8.83
N LYS A 78 12.54 -15.94 9.61
CA LYS A 78 12.84 -17.27 9.06
C LYS A 78 11.63 -17.96 8.44
N ASP A 79 10.46 -17.67 8.99
CA ASP A 79 9.21 -18.34 8.64
C ASP A 79 8.34 -17.48 7.70
N PHE A 80 8.82 -16.28 7.35
CA PHE A 80 8.09 -15.35 6.49
C PHE A 80 8.01 -15.90 5.06
N PRO A 81 6.79 -16.16 4.54
CA PRO A 81 6.65 -16.79 3.24
C PRO A 81 7.04 -15.83 2.14
N ARG A 82 7.67 -16.36 1.09
CA ARG A 82 7.90 -15.60 -0.14
C ARG A 82 6.57 -15.30 -0.83
N TRP A 83 6.50 -14.14 -1.47
CA TRP A 83 5.37 -13.77 -2.30
C TRP A 83 5.19 -14.77 -3.46
N PRO A 84 3.97 -15.28 -3.73
CA PRO A 84 3.74 -16.24 -4.81
C PRO A 84 3.96 -15.63 -6.20
N GLU A 85 4.72 -16.31 -7.07
CA GLU A 85 5.11 -15.80 -8.39
C GLU A 85 3.91 -15.53 -9.31
N ASN A 86 2.85 -16.32 -9.18
CA ASN A 86 1.62 -16.20 -9.98
C ASN A 86 0.64 -15.14 -9.45
N TRP A 87 0.96 -14.41 -8.37
CA TRP A 87 0.08 -13.42 -7.73
C TRP A 87 0.49 -11.97 -8.03
N GLY A 88 0.95 -11.71 -9.26
CA GLY A 88 1.51 -10.41 -9.67
C GLY A 88 0.61 -9.21 -9.41
N LEU A 89 -0.69 -9.28 -9.74
CA LEU A 89 -1.63 -8.17 -9.52
C LEU A 89 -1.92 -7.93 -8.03
N LYS A 90 -2.00 -9.01 -7.24
CA LYS A 90 -2.20 -8.91 -5.79
C LYS A 90 -1.00 -8.25 -5.09
N LYS A 91 0.20 -8.35 -5.68
CA LYS A 91 1.44 -7.79 -5.13
C LYS A 91 1.37 -6.26 -4.96
N GLN A 92 0.67 -5.57 -5.86
CA GLN A 92 0.52 -4.11 -5.84
C GLN A 92 -0.44 -3.61 -4.74
N HIS A 93 -1.24 -4.51 -4.18
CA HIS A 93 -2.23 -4.24 -3.14
C HIS A 93 -1.90 -4.98 -1.84
N SER A 94 -0.61 -5.16 -1.54
CA SER A 94 -0.17 -5.87 -0.34
C SER A 94 0.97 -5.12 0.33
N VAL A 95 0.74 -3.83 0.56
CA VAL A 95 1.67 -2.95 1.29
C VAL A 95 1.93 -3.52 2.68
N GLU A 96 0.91 -4.10 3.31
CA GLU A 96 0.98 -4.72 4.63
C GLU A 96 1.96 -5.90 4.65
N TYR A 97 2.05 -6.68 3.57
CA TYR A 97 3.03 -7.76 3.44
C TYR A 97 4.46 -7.20 3.37
N TRP A 98 4.70 -6.19 2.52
CA TRP A 98 6.04 -5.61 2.38
C TRP A 98 6.49 -4.89 3.65
N MET A 99 5.58 -4.17 4.30
CA MET A 99 5.82 -3.47 5.56
C MET A 99 6.08 -4.45 6.72
N MET A 100 5.30 -5.51 6.83
CA MET A 100 5.57 -6.57 7.81
C MET A 100 6.94 -7.21 7.54
N GLY A 101 7.25 -7.51 6.27
CA GLY A 101 8.52 -8.08 5.85
C GLY A 101 9.73 -7.21 6.24
N SER A 102 9.65 -5.90 6.04
CA SER A 102 10.74 -4.98 6.41
C SER A 102 10.93 -4.85 7.92
N LEU A 103 9.84 -4.91 8.70
CA LEU A 103 9.86 -4.81 10.15
C LEU A 103 10.29 -6.09 10.87
N ILE A 104 10.11 -7.27 10.27
CA ILE A 104 10.55 -8.54 10.88
C ILE A 104 11.97 -8.94 10.49
N HIS A 105 12.47 -8.52 9.31
CA HIS A 105 13.81 -8.85 8.82
C HIS A 105 14.89 -7.97 9.45
N GLU A 106 14.74 -7.59 10.72
CA GLU A 106 15.74 -6.78 11.41
C GLU A 106 17.10 -7.51 11.46
N GLY A 107 18.03 -7.14 10.58
CA GLY A 107 19.41 -7.60 10.67
C GLY A 107 20.39 -7.10 9.62
N ASP A 108 21.33 -6.27 10.09
CA ASP A 108 22.76 -6.20 9.72
C ASP A 108 23.23 -5.48 8.44
N ASP A 109 22.34 -4.84 7.69
CA ASP A 109 22.71 -3.93 6.63
C ASP A 109 22.83 -2.50 7.21
N GLY A 110 24.04 -1.94 7.23
CA GLY A 110 24.31 -0.55 7.66
C GLY A 110 23.64 0.55 6.80
N GLU A 111 22.48 0.27 6.20
CA GLU A 111 21.64 1.20 5.47
C GLU A 111 20.71 1.98 6.40
N SER A 112 20.50 3.26 6.05
CA SER A 112 19.51 4.11 6.69
C SER A 112 18.10 3.58 6.38
N ARG A 113 17.42 3.07 7.40
CA ARG A 113 16.02 2.61 7.29
C ARG A 113 15.05 3.77 7.46
N GLU A 114 13.90 3.67 6.81
CA GLU A 114 12.79 4.63 6.98
C GLU A 114 11.95 4.31 8.23
N ALA A 115 11.84 3.02 8.59
CA ALA A 115 11.13 2.58 9.78
C ALA A 115 11.85 1.40 10.47
N ILE A 116 11.71 1.32 11.79
CA ILE A 116 12.26 0.25 12.65
C ILE A 116 11.18 -0.31 13.56
N ARG A 117 11.25 -1.60 13.88
CA ARG A 117 10.29 -2.22 14.79
C ARG A 117 10.75 -1.98 16.22
N VAL A 118 9.85 -1.53 17.09
CA VAL A 118 10.07 -1.49 18.54
C VAL A 118 9.20 -2.54 19.21
N LEU A 119 9.75 -3.16 20.26
CA LEU A 119 9.05 -4.16 21.06
C LEU A 119 8.26 -3.53 22.21
N ASP A 120 8.64 -2.34 22.63
CA ASP A 120 7.96 -1.57 23.66
C ASP A 120 7.02 -0.54 22.99
N PRO A 121 5.69 -0.62 23.20
CA PRO A 121 4.75 0.31 22.63
C PRO A 121 4.95 1.75 23.12
N ASP A 122 5.50 1.97 24.31
CA ASP A 122 5.75 3.32 24.85
C ASP A 122 6.89 4.03 24.10
N LEU A 123 7.70 3.28 23.35
CA LEU A 123 8.78 3.80 22.51
C LEU A 123 8.36 4.01 21.05
N ALA A 124 7.10 3.71 20.70
CA ALA A 124 6.62 3.74 19.33
C ALA A 124 6.12 5.14 18.95
N ASP A 125 6.47 5.57 17.75
CA ASP A 125 5.94 6.77 17.12
C ASP A 125 4.59 6.47 16.43
N ALA A 126 4.39 5.22 15.98
CA ALA A 126 3.13 4.75 15.45
C ALA A 126 2.94 3.23 15.66
N PHE A 127 1.69 2.79 15.49
CA PHE A 127 1.28 1.40 15.64
C PHE A 127 0.97 0.80 14.27
N PHE A 128 1.49 -0.40 14.01
CA PHE A 128 1.23 -1.16 12.80
C PHE A 128 0.47 -2.44 13.13
N VAL A 129 -0.70 -2.61 12.49
CA VAL A 129 -1.52 -3.83 12.59
C VAL A 129 -1.32 -4.64 11.31
N PRO A 130 -0.52 -5.73 11.33
CA PRO A 130 -0.25 -6.53 10.14
C PRO A 130 -1.46 -7.43 9.78
N PHE A 131 -2.58 -6.83 9.40
CA PHE A 131 -3.75 -7.51 8.85
C PHE A 131 -3.79 -7.34 7.34
N PHE A 132 -3.79 -8.45 6.59
CA PHE A 132 -3.73 -8.40 5.12
C PHE A 132 -5.13 -8.23 4.54
N SER A 133 -5.70 -7.04 4.72
CA SER A 133 -7.08 -6.66 4.35
C SER A 133 -7.46 -7.07 2.93
N SER A 134 -6.63 -6.73 1.93
CA SER A 134 -6.87 -7.00 0.52
C SER A 134 -6.86 -8.51 0.24
N LEU A 135 -6.03 -9.28 0.95
CA LEU A 135 -6.00 -10.74 0.82
C LEU A 135 -7.17 -11.39 1.57
N SER A 136 -7.54 -10.88 2.74
CA SER A 136 -8.70 -11.35 3.51
C SER A 136 -9.98 -11.17 2.68
N PHE A 137 -10.19 -9.98 2.12
CA PHE A 137 -11.31 -9.69 1.25
C PHE A 137 -11.37 -10.61 0.03
N ASN A 138 -10.23 -10.80 -0.65
CA ASN A 138 -10.14 -11.70 -1.81
C ASN A 138 -10.36 -13.18 -1.47
N THR A 139 -10.15 -13.58 -0.21
CA THR A 139 -10.21 -14.98 0.24
C THR A 139 -11.59 -15.32 0.81
N HIS A 140 -12.19 -14.42 1.58
CA HIS A 140 -13.46 -14.65 2.29
C HIS A 140 -14.67 -13.99 1.61
N GLY A 141 -14.43 -13.11 0.63
CA GLY A 141 -15.48 -12.43 -0.14
C GLY A 141 -16.08 -11.21 0.56
N HIS A 142 -16.95 -10.50 -0.15
CA HIS A 142 -17.47 -9.18 0.25
C HIS A 142 -18.30 -9.15 1.53
N THR A 143 -18.93 -10.27 1.92
CA THR A 143 -19.94 -10.27 2.99
C THR A 143 -19.47 -10.98 4.26
N MET A 144 -18.40 -11.79 4.20
CA MET A 144 -17.80 -12.49 5.35
C MET A 144 -18.81 -12.99 6.39
N THR A 145 -19.86 -13.68 5.92
CA THR A 145 -21.03 -14.05 6.74
C THR A 145 -20.83 -15.32 7.57
N ASP A 146 -19.73 -16.05 7.33
CA ASP A 146 -19.42 -17.26 8.06
C ASP A 146 -18.91 -16.93 9.47
N PRO A 147 -19.27 -17.72 10.50
CA PRO A 147 -18.75 -17.51 11.86
C PRO A 147 -17.22 -17.49 11.94
N ALA A 148 -16.50 -18.21 11.06
CA ALA A 148 -15.05 -18.20 11.03
C ALA A 148 -14.45 -16.88 10.49
N THR A 149 -15.24 -16.10 9.73
CA THR A 149 -14.82 -14.84 9.10
C THR A 149 -15.32 -13.59 9.83
N GLU A 150 -16.04 -13.75 10.94
CA GLU A 150 -16.61 -12.64 11.71
C GLU A 150 -15.52 -11.71 12.26
N ILE A 151 -14.39 -12.25 12.70
CA ILE A 151 -13.27 -11.44 13.19
C ILE A 151 -12.59 -10.68 12.05
N ASP A 152 -12.44 -11.30 10.88
CA ASP A 152 -11.91 -10.64 9.67
C ASP A 152 -12.80 -9.47 9.25
N ARG A 153 -14.13 -9.65 9.34
CA ARG A 153 -15.13 -8.59 9.10
C ARG A 153 -14.99 -7.46 10.11
N GLN A 154 -14.87 -7.76 11.40
CA GLN A 154 -14.67 -6.75 12.44
C GLN A 154 -13.36 -5.98 12.27
N LEU A 155 -12.28 -6.65 11.87
CA LEU A 155 -11.00 -5.98 11.58
C LEU A 155 -11.13 -5.06 10.36
N GLN A 156 -11.85 -5.47 9.32
CA GLN A 156 -12.15 -4.61 8.16
C GLN A 156 -12.99 -3.40 8.55
N ASP A 157 -14.10 -3.61 9.25
CA ASP A 157 -14.94 -2.52 9.73
C ASP A 157 -14.16 -1.57 10.65
N TRP A 158 -13.29 -2.11 11.51
CA TRP A 158 -12.45 -1.32 12.41
C TRP A 158 -11.44 -0.47 11.64
N MET A 159 -10.78 -1.04 10.63
CA MET A 159 -9.85 -0.29 9.77
C MET A 159 -10.55 0.70 8.83
N ASP A 160 -11.81 0.48 8.48
CA ASP A 160 -12.61 1.44 7.69
C ASP A 160 -13.08 2.61 8.56
N GLY A 161 -13.43 2.32 9.83
CA GLY A 161 -13.87 3.31 10.81
C GLY A 161 -12.73 4.13 11.43
N CYS A 162 -11.59 3.49 11.68
CA CYS A 162 -10.34 4.20 11.90
C CYS A 162 -9.92 4.81 10.57
N ARG A 163 -9.83 6.14 10.45
CA ARG A 163 -9.09 6.79 9.36
C ARG A 163 -7.57 6.52 9.45
N ILE A 164 -7.19 5.27 9.71
CA ILE A 164 -5.84 4.77 9.89
C ILE A 164 -5.65 3.61 8.91
N TYR A 165 -6.21 3.74 7.71
CA TYR A 165 -5.42 3.35 6.55
C TYR A 165 -4.35 4.41 6.46
N LEU A 166 -3.12 4.00 6.78
CA LEU A 166 -1.93 4.75 6.45
C LEU A 166 -2.12 5.37 5.05
N ASP A 167 -2.11 6.69 4.98
CA ASP A 167 -1.96 7.51 3.77
C ASP A 167 -0.60 7.23 3.07
N VAL A 168 -0.10 5.99 3.06
CA VAL A 168 1.09 5.57 2.30
C VAL A 168 0.78 5.47 0.79
N VAL A 169 -0.50 5.56 0.39
CA VAL A 169 -0.87 5.87 -1.00
C VAL A 169 -1.20 7.36 -1.21
N LEU A 170 -1.28 8.17 -0.15
CA LEU A 170 -1.60 9.61 -0.21
C LEU A 170 -0.41 10.53 0.08
N LEU A 171 0.83 10.04 -0.01
CA LEU A 171 1.98 10.89 -0.33
C LEU A 171 2.09 11.14 -1.83
N SER A 172 1.03 11.71 -2.41
CA SER A 172 1.06 12.45 -3.68
C SER A 172 -0.20 13.29 -3.83
N SER A 173 -0.53 14.11 -2.82
CA SER A 173 -1.20 15.43 -2.94
C SER A 173 -1.96 15.71 -1.65
N VAL A 174 -1.37 16.51 -0.77
CA VAL A 174 -2.02 17.54 0.06
C VAL A 174 -0.90 18.13 0.93
N SER A 175 -0.31 19.21 0.43
CA SER A 175 0.30 20.22 1.28
C SER A 175 0.02 21.56 0.62
N ASN A 176 -1.07 22.19 1.05
CA ASN A 176 -1.04 23.55 1.56
C ASN A 176 -2.43 24.01 1.99
N GLY A 177 -2.51 24.52 3.22
CA GLY A 177 -3.64 25.27 3.73
C GLY A 177 -3.94 24.89 5.17
N GLY A 178 -3.32 25.60 6.10
CA GLY A 178 -3.50 25.40 7.53
C GLY A 178 -4.95 25.58 7.99
N ASP A 179 -5.30 24.90 9.07
CA ASP A 179 -5.65 25.56 10.32
C ASP A 179 -5.75 24.49 11.41
N GLY A 180 -5.28 24.86 12.60
CA GLY A 180 -5.18 23.95 13.73
C GLY A 180 -6.53 23.49 14.24
N ILE A 181 -6.59 22.21 14.59
CA ILE A 181 -7.52 21.71 15.61
C ILE A 181 -6.80 20.63 16.40
N GLY A 182 -6.44 20.98 17.63
CA GLY A 182 -6.06 19.98 18.62
C GLY A 182 -7.28 19.12 18.94
N LEU A 183 -7.11 17.81 18.93
CA LEU A 183 -8.03 16.90 19.61
C LEU A 183 -7.25 16.11 20.67
N SER A 184 -7.58 16.44 21.91
CA SER A 184 -7.40 15.58 23.07
C SER A 184 -8.60 14.65 23.16
N ALA A 185 -8.37 13.36 23.46
CA ALA A 185 -9.28 12.45 24.16
C ALA A 185 -8.44 11.23 24.59
N VAL A 186 -8.21 11.02 25.90
CA VAL A 186 -9.01 10.21 26.86
C VAL A 186 -8.91 8.72 26.57
#